data_AF-A0A2N0QM88-F1
#
_entry.id   AF-A0A2N0QM88-F1
#
_cell.length_a   1.000
_cell.length_b   1.000
_cell.length_c   1.000
_cell.angle_alpha   90.00
_cell.angle_beta   90.00
_cell.angle_gamma   90.00
#
_symmetry.space_group_name_H-M   'P 1'
#
loop_
_entity.id
_entity.type
_entity.pdbx_description
1 polymer ?
#
loop_
_entity_poly.entity_id
_entity_poly.type
_entity_poly.pdbx_seq_one_letter_code
_entity_poly.pdbx_strand_id
1 'polypeptide(L)'
;MLIAEKLLSLHMSESPFNKLPVFEFEQLKKGITCATCNSFDVTIEGRKLICKNCGHPEAITSSVIRCVKELRMLFPEIQITTNLVQEWCRIVESKKLLRNILNNHFKRNGKYSRVYFE
;
A
#
# COMPACT_ATOMS: atom_id res chain seq x y z
N MET A 1 -42.27 -23.24 -4.82
CA MET A 1 -41.09 -22.44 -5.23
C MET A 1 -40.95 -21.21 -4.32
N LEU A 2 -40.67 -21.37 -3.02
CA LEU A 2 -40.58 -20.21 -2.11
C LEU A 2 -39.19 -19.56 -2.08
N ILE A 3 -38.16 -20.32 -2.48
CA ILE A 3 -36.76 -19.91 -2.34
C ILE A 3 -36.35 -18.97 -3.49
N ALA A 4 -36.81 -19.23 -4.71
CA ALA A 4 -36.49 -18.41 -5.87
C ALA A 4 -37.01 -16.97 -5.74
N GLU A 5 -38.25 -16.80 -5.29
CA GLU A 5 -38.86 -15.49 -5.05
C GLU A 5 -38.17 -14.74 -3.91
N LYS A 6 -37.79 -15.46 -2.84
CA LYS A 6 -37.05 -14.88 -1.72
C LYS A 6 -35.64 -14.45 -2.11
N LEU A 7 -34.95 -15.24 -2.93
CA LEU A 7 -33.64 -14.89 -3.49
C LEU A 7 -33.71 -13.65 -4.39
N LEU A 8 -34.74 -13.54 -5.23
CA LEU A 8 -34.99 -12.34 -6.03
C LEU A 8 -35.28 -11.11 -5.17
N SER A 9 -36.03 -11.25 -4.08
CA SER A 9 -36.30 -10.14 -3.14
C SER A 9 -35.07 -9.66 -2.37
N LEU A 10 -34.08 -10.53 -2.16
CA LEU A 10 -32.82 -10.24 -1.49
C LEU A 10 -31.68 -9.92 -2.48
N HIS A 11 -31.95 -10.03 -3.78
CA HIS A 11 -30.99 -9.75 -4.83
C HIS A 11 -30.81 -8.23 -4.96
N MET A 12 -29.75 -7.72 -4.33
CA MET A 12 -29.29 -6.36 -4.57
C MET A 12 -28.59 -6.32 -5.93
N SER A 13 -29.26 -5.76 -6.94
CA SER A 13 -28.73 -5.62 -8.31
C SER A 13 -27.47 -4.75 -8.37
N GLU A 14 -27.32 -3.85 -7.40
CA GLU A 14 -26.12 -3.05 -7.19
C GLU A 14 -25.59 -3.31 -5.78
N SER A 15 -24.30 -3.63 -5.69
CA SER A 15 -23.65 -3.76 -4.38
C SER A 15 -23.65 -2.39 -3.69
N PRO A 16 -24.13 -2.28 -2.43
CA PRO A 16 -24.01 -1.04 -1.66
C PRO A 16 -22.54 -0.69 -1.36
N PHE A 17 -21.63 -1.63 -1.61
CA PHE A 17 -20.18 -1.45 -1.52
C PHE A 17 -19.54 -0.95 -2.82
N ASN A 18 -20.32 -0.66 -3.87
CA ASN A 18 -19.80 -0.05 -5.12
C ASN A 18 -19.23 1.35 -4.91
N LYS A 19 -19.56 2.00 -3.78
CA LYS A 19 -18.95 3.26 -3.35
C LYS A 19 -17.96 2.93 -2.23
N LEU A 20 -16.75 2.55 -2.60
CA LEU A 20 -15.62 2.64 -1.66
C LEU A 20 -15.62 4.07 -1.09
N PRO A 21 -15.45 4.25 0.22
CA PRO A 21 -15.29 5.59 0.78
C PRO A 21 -14.17 6.29 0.02
N VAL A 22 -14.41 7.52 -0.43
CA VAL A 22 -13.36 8.34 -1.01
C VAL A 22 -12.44 8.74 0.13
N PHE A 23 -11.42 7.93 0.37
CA PHE A 23 -10.39 8.27 1.34
C PHE A 23 -9.48 9.33 0.70
N GLU A 24 -9.20 10.39 1.45
CA GLU A 24 -8.13 11.32 1.08
C GLU A 24 -6.80 10.77 1.63
N PHE A 25 -5.73 10.92 0.86
CA PHE A 25 -4.40 10.42 1.21
C PHE A 25 -3.91 10.94 2.58
N GLU A 26 -4.33 12.16 2.93
CA GLU A 26 -4.04 12.87 4.15
C GLU A 26 -4.68 12.22 5.38
N GLN A 27 -5.85 11.60 5.22
CA GLN A 27 -6.66 11.05 6.30
C GLN A 27 -6.16 9.68 6.80
N LEU A 28 -5.39 8.96 5.98
CA LEU A 28 -4.91 7.62 6.32
C LEU A 28 -3.64 7.66 7.17
N LYS A 29 -3.56 6.74 8.13
CA LYS A 29 -2.35 6.51 8.94
C LYS A 29 -1.23 6.02 8.04
N LYS A 30 -0.22 6.87 7.86
CA LYS A 30 0.99 6.59 7.09
C LYS A 30 1.91 5.67 7.89
N GLY A 31 2.52 4.69 7.22
CA GLY A 31 3.44 3.74 7.82
C GLY A 31 3.40 2.37 7.13
N ILE A 32 4.45 1.59 7.32
CA ILE A 32 4.49 0.18 6.88
C ILE A 32 3.87 -0.69 7.98
N THR A 33 2.90 -1.52 7.62
CA THR A 33 2.32 -2.53 8.51
C THR A 33 3.16 -3.81 8.49
N CYS A 34 3.09 -4.63 9.54
CA CYS A 34 3.69 -5.97 9.53
C CYS A 34 2.95 -6.90 8.55
N ALA A 35 3.69 -7.66 7.73
CA ALA A 35 3.12 -8.64 6.80
C ALA A 35 2.35 -9.80 7.49
N THR A 36 2.57 -10.03 8.78
CA THR A 36 1.96 -11.16 9.52
C THR A 36 0.79 -10.73 10.41
N CYS A 37 0.94 -9.64 11.16
CA CYS A 37 -0.07 -9.22 12.15
C CYS A 37 -0.68 -7.84 11.87
N ASN A 38 -0.33 -7.22 10.74
CA ASN A 38 -0.81 -5.90 10.32
C ASN A 38 -0.55 -4.75 11.31
N SER A 39 0.23 -4.98 12.37
CA SER A 39 0.63 -3.93 13.31
C SER A 39 1.51 -2.90 12.62
N PHE A 40 1.33 -1.62 12.95
CA PHE A 40 2.22 -0.52 12.56
C PHE A 40 3.47 -0.43 13.44
N ASP A 41 3.53 -1.24 14.50
CA ASP A 41 4.66 -1.26 15.43
C ASP A 41 5.80 -2.08 14.83
N VAL A 42 6.58 -1.41 13.98
CA VAL A 42 7.70 -1.97 13.24
C VAL A 42 8.91 -1.05 13.38
N THR A 43 10.11 -1.63 13.36
CA THR A 43 11.38 -0.89 13.40
C THR A 43 12.31 -1.33 12.28
N ILE A 44 13.33 -0.54 11.96
CA ILE A 44 14.38 -0.94 11.03
C ILE A 44 15.62 -1.38 11.82
N GLU A 45 16.06 -2.60 11.58
CA GLU A 45 17.30 -3.17 12.12
C GLU A 45 18.18 -3.60 10.94
N GLY A 46 19.18 -2.77 10.62
CA GLY A 46 20.07 -2.97 9.48
C GLY A 46 19.33 -2.94 8.14
N ARG A 47 19.18 -4.10 7.49
CA ARG A 47 18.48 -4.26 6.20
C ARG A 47 17.09 -4.89 6.33
N LYS A 48 16.60 -5.05 7.56
CA LYS A 48 15.33 -5.71 7.87
C LYS A 48 14.39 -4.74 8.59
N LEU A 49 13.11 -4.94 8.36
CA LEU A 49 12.00 -4.38 9.12
C LEU A 49 11.54 -5.45 10.11
N ILE A 50 11.54 -5.13 11.40
CA ILE A 50 11.20 -6.06 12.49
C ILE A 50 9.92 -5.57 13.14
N CYS A 51 8.89 -6.41 13.18
CA CYS A 51 7.68 -6.11 13.93
C CYS A 51 7.93 -6.23 15.43
N LYS A 52 7.66 -5.18 16.19
CA LYS A 52 7.77 -5.19 17.66
C LYS A 52 6.61 -5.90 18.35
N ASN A 53 5.46 -6.05 17.67
CA ASN A 53 4.31 -6.77 18.19
C ASN A 53 4.42 -8.31 18.07
N CYS A 54 4.92 -8.83 16.93
CA CYS A 54 4.99 -10.28 16.69
C CYS A 54 6.40 -10.83 16.40
N GLY A 55 7.42 -9.96 16.35
CA GLY A 55 8.80 -10.36 16.06
C GLY A 55 9.10 -10.68 14.60
N HIS A 56 8.12 -10.66 13.70
CA HIS A 56 8.32 -11.05 12.31
C HIS A 56 9.38 -10.18 11.61
N PRO A 57 10.44 -10.79 11.03
CA PRO A 57 11.43 -10.08 10.24
C PRO A 57 11.07 -10.08 8.75
N GLU A 58 11.03 -8.90 8.15
CA GLU A 58 10.79 -8.71 6.72
C GLU A 58 11.97 -7.94 6.09
N ALA A 59 12.37 -8.25 4.86
CA ALA A 59 13.36 -7.42 4.17
C ALA A 59 12.77 -6.03 3.87
N ILE A 60 13.57 -4.96 4.01
CA ILE A 60 13.10 -3.59 3.72
C ILE A 60 12.56 -3.51 2.28
N THR A 61 13.25 -4.13 1.32
CA THR A 61 12.82 -4.19 -0.08
C THR A 61 11.42 -4.79 -0.22
N SER A 62 11.16 -5.95 0.39
CA SER A 62 9.85 -6.60 0.35
C SER A 62 8.77 -5.74 1.01
N SER A 63 9.09 -5.15 2.16
CA SER A 63 8.20 -4.28 2.93
C SER A 63 7.76 -3.07 2.11
N VAL A 64 8.71 -2.42 1.43
CA VAL A 64 8.46 -1.27 0.55
C VAL A 64 7.63 -1.67 -0.67
N ILE A 65 7.94 -2.79 -1.33
CA ILE A 65 7.16 -3.26 -2.49
C ILE A 65 5.71 -3.50 -2.10
N ARG A 66 5.46 -4.17 -0.96
CA ARG A 66 4.11 -4.39 -0.45
C ARG A 66 3.39 -3.07 -0.15
N CYS A 67 4.06 -2.15 0.54
CA CYS A 67 3.52 -0.84 0.87
C CYS A 67 3.16 -0.02 -0.40
N VAL A 68 3.97 -0.10 -1.46
CA VAL A 68 3.66 0.54 -2.76
C VAL A 68 2.46 -0.12 -3.45
N LYS A 69 2.32 -1.44 -3.37
CA LYS A 69 1.15 -2.15 -3.91
C LYS A 69 -0.13 -1.75 -3.16
N GLU A 70 -0.07 -1.66 -1.83
CA GLU A 70 -1.18 -1.16 -1.01
C GLU A 70 -1.57 0.27 -1.41
N LEU A 71 -0.57 1.16 -1.57
CA LEU A 71 -0.79 2.53 -2.00
C LEU A 71 -1.51 2.62 -3.36
N ARG A 72 -1.12 1.79 -4.33
CA ARG A 72 -1.78 1.74 -5.65
C ARG A 72 -3.18 1.17 -5.60
N MET A 73 -3.42 0.21 -4.70
CA MET A 73 -4.75 -0.35 -4.51
C MET A 73 -5.71 0.66 -3.89
N LEU A 74 -5.21 1.47 -2.95
CA LEU A 74 -6.00 2.52 -2.29
C LEU A 74 -6.20 3.75 -3.18
N PHE A 75 -5.20 4.10 -4.00
CA PHE A 75 -5.20 5.31 -4.81
C PHE A 75 -4.76 5.04 -6.26
N PRO A 76 -5.61 4.38 -7.06
CA PRO A 76 -5.25 3.96 -8.43
C PRO A 76 -4.93 5.13 -9.36
N GLU A 77 -5.51 6.30 -9.13
CA GLU A 77 -5.32 7.51 -9.94
C GLU A 77 -4.05 8.31 -9.57
N ILE A 78 -3.40 7.99 -8.45
CA ILE A 78 -2.22 8.74 -7.99
C ILE A 78 -0.95 8.17 -8.63
N GLN A 79 -0.14 9.05 -9.22
CA GLN A 79 1.17 8.69 -9.74
C GLN A 79 2.14 8.36 -8.60
N ILE A 80 2.71 7.16 -8.63
CA ILE A 80 3.67 6.71 -7.62
C ILE A 80 5.01 7.38 -7.85
N THR A 81 5.38 8.31 -6.97
CA THR A 81 6.71 8.95 -6.98
C THR A 81 7.54 8.53 -5.78
N THR A 82 8.87 8.70 -5.84
CA THR A 82 9.72 8.41 -4.67
C THR A 82 9.36 9.24 -3.44
N ASN A 83 8.93 10.49 -3.64
CA ASN A 83 8.50 11.36 -2.53
C ASN A 83 7.21 10.85 -1.89
N LEU A 84 6.23 10.46 -2.72
CA LEU A 84 4.98 9.89 -2.24
C LEU A 84 5.21 8.60 -1.43
N VAL A 85 6.07 7.71 -1.93
CA VAL A 85 6.41 6.47 -1.23
C VAL A 85 7.15 6.75 0.07
N GLN A 86 8.03 7.74 0.12
CA GLN A 86 8.69 8.11 1.37
C GLN A 86 7.69 8.63 2.41
N GLU A 87 6.77 9.50 1.98
CA GLU A 87 5.72 10.03 2.85
C GLU A 87 4.80 8.91 3.37
N TRP A 88 4.42 7.98 2.49
CA TRP A 88 3.55 6.87 2.83
C TRP A 88 4.23 5.85 3.76
N CYS A 89 5.46 5.43 3.46
CA CYS A 89 6.19 4.44 4.26
C CYS A 89 6.60 5.00 5.63
N ARG A 90 6.96 6.29 5.71
CA ARG A 90 7.52 7.04 6.86
C ARG A 90 8.78 6.51 7.54
N ILE A 91 8.91 5.21 7.75
CA ILE A 91 10.00 4.59 8.51
C ILE A 91 11.29 4.48 7.71
N VAL A 92 11.21 4.49 6.37
CA VAL A 92 12.39 4.41 5.50
C VAL A 92 12.87 5.81 5.14
N GLU A 93 13.88 6.30 5.86
CA GLU A 93 14.39 7.68 5.68
C GLU A 93 15.17 7.86 4.37
N SER A 94 15.88 6.81 3.92
CA SER A 94 16.76 6.92 2.75
C SER A 94 15.99 6.97 1.43
N LYS A 95 15.82 8.18 0.89
CA LYS A 95 15.31 8.39 -0.48
C LYS A 95 16.10 7.61 -1.54
N LYS A 96 17.42 7.45 -1.35
CA LYS A 96 18.28 6.70 -2.28
C LYS A 96 17.90 5.22 -2.29
N LEU A 97 17.67 4.63 -1.12
CA LEU A 97 17.23 3.24 -1.01
C LEU A 97 15.86 3.04 -1.66
N LEU A 98 14.89 3.91 -1.34
CA LEU A 98 13.56 3.85 -1.94
C LEU A 98 13.62 3.97 -3.47
N ARG A 99 14.40 4.92 -4.00
CA ARG A 99 14.59 5.09 -5.45
C ARG A 99 15.19 3.84 -6.09
N ASN A 100 16.19 3.22 -5.47
CA ASN A 100 16.79 1.98 -5.98
C ASN A 100 15.78 0.84 -6.00
N ILE A 101 15.00 0.66 -4.92
CA ILE A 101 13.94 -0.35 -4.86
C ILE A 101 12.90 -0.09 -5.96
N LEU A 102 12.44 1.15 -6.11
CA LEU A 102 11.45 1.52 -7.11
C LEU A 102 11.94 1.27 -8.54
N ASN A 103 13.17 1.68 -8.87
CA ASN A 103 13.76 1.45 -10.18
C ASN A 103 13.98 -0.04 -10.51
N ASN A 104 14.26 -0.87 -9.51
CA ASN A 104 14.54 -2.29 -9.71
C ASN A 104 13.28 -3.15 -9.81
N HIS A 105 12.15 -2.68 -9.27
CA HIS A 105 10.93 -3.49 -9.12
C HIS A 105 9.71 -2.93 -9.85
N PHE A 106 9.76 -1.70 -10.33
CA PHE A 106 8.64 -1.04 -11.02
C PHE A 106 9.11 -0.40 -12.32
N LYS A 107 8.19 -0.26 -13.27
CA LYS A 107 8.47 0.38 -14.55
C LYS A 107 8.60 1.88 -14.32
N ARG A 108 9.78 2.42 -14.61
CA ARG A 108 10.06 3.84 -14.52
C ARG A 108 9.50 4.57 -15.74
N ASN A 109 8.62 5.54 -15.51
CA ASN A 109 8.09 6.42 -16.55
C ASN A 109 8.47 7.88 -16.29
N GLY A 110 8.56 8.68 -17.36
CA GLY A 110 8.92 10.09 -17.30
C GLY A 110 10.42 10.39 -17.36
N LYS A 111 10.75 11.66 -17.60
CA LYS A 111 12.14 12.18 -17.65
C LYS A 111 12.36 13.21 -16.55
N TYR A 112 13.59 13.25 -16.01
CA TYR A 112 14.05 14.21 -15.00
C TYR A 112 13.21 14.26 -13.71
N SER A 113 12.38 15.28 -13.55
CA SER A 113 11.64 15.60 -12.32
C SER A 113 10.22 15.03 -12.25
N ARG A 114 9.68 14.52 -13.37
CA ARG A 114 8.33 13.91 -13.44
C ARG A 114 8.39 12.39 -13.48
N VAL A 115 9.31 11.80 -12.71
CA VAL A 115 9.50 10.35 -12.67
C VAL A 115 8.44 9.73 -11.76
N TYR A 116 7.69 8.78 -12.32
CA TYR A 116 6.75 7.95 -11.60
C TYR A 116 6.94 6.47 -11.94
N PHE A 117 6.34 5.61 -11.12
CA PHE A 117 6.54 4.16 -11.14
C PHE A 117 5.22 3.42 -11.38
N GLU A 118 5.23 2.50 -12.34
CA GLU A 118 4.13 1.61 -12.72
C GLU A 118 4.42 0.13 -12.52
#